data_AF-A0A1V4TT75-F1
#
_entry.id   AF-A0A1V4TT75-F1
#
_cell.length_a   1.000
_cell.length_b   1.000
_cell.length_c   1.000
_cell.angle_alpha   90.00
_cell.angle_beta   90.00
_cell.angle_gamma   90.00
#
_symmetry.space_group_name_H-M   'P 1'
#
loop_
_entity.id
_entity.type
_entity.pdbx_description
1 polymer ?
#
loop_
_entity_poly.entity_id
_entity_poly.type
_entity_poly.pdbx_seq_one_letter_code
_entity_poly.pdbx_strand_id
1 'polypeptide(L)'
;MMRSRGWNRRAKLYFSLTVILILVAWTYTWFSREVPLHHHLLVPFAFVTLGMAIKYGDQVFDLNIGSKRKAILLSVPIGLLMGALIFLDEGSATIFIGLLLALLIASKYDNIAFKLGFVVAGSIAVLSVLNGNPFHLVGALAVMIAAFADEVLSDRGDRMEGGKIALLLKERPVLKVAVLVLCLVGALPTLLYFIAFLGFDSGYSFVEQISLSGGIGRREA
;
A
#
# COMPACT_ATOMS: atom_id res chain seq x y z
N MET A 1 -14.17 9.75 28.32
CA MET A 1 -13.27 8.58 28.49
C MET A 1 -13.68 7.49 27.50
N MET A 2 -13.06 7.39 26.31
CA MET A 2 -13.31 6.25 25.40
C MET A 2 -12.38 5.09 25.82
N ARG A 3 -12.98 4.02 26.35
CA ARG A 3 -12.30 2.73 26.56
C ARG A 3 -11.77 2.25 25.21
N SER A 4 -10.53 1.76 25.16
CA SER A 4 -10.02 0.95 24.05
C SER A 4 -11.04 -0.18 23.82
N ARG A 5 -11.85 -0.03 22.77
CA ARG A 5 -12.70 -1.11 22.29
C ARG A 5 -11.76 -1.92 21.41
N GLY A 6 -11.56 -3.19 21.77
CA GLY A 6 -10.75 -4.11 20.99
C GLY A 6 -11.17 -4.17 19.51
N TRP A 7 -10.46 -4.94 18.70
CA TRP A 7 -10.64 -4.94 17.26
C TRP A 7 -12.09 -5.13 16.83
N ASN A 8 -12.57 -4.23 15.97
CA ASN A 8 -13.89 -4.35 15.37
C ASN A 8 -13.95 -5.56 14.41
N ARG A 9 -15.16 -6.00 14.02
CA ARG A 9 -15.35 -7.17 13.16
C ARG A 9 -14.60 -7.05 11.82
N ARG A 10 -14.49 -5.83 11.28
CA ARG A 10 -13.79 -5.56 10.01
C ARG A 10 -12.28 -5.66 10.15
N ALA A 11 -11.70 -5.15 11.22
CA ALA A 11 -10.28 -5.28 11.54
C ALA A 11 -9.89 -6.76 11.66
N LYS A 12 -10.71 -7.59 12.33
CA LYS A 12 -10.48 -9.05 12.36
C LYS A 12 -10.51 -9.65 10.96
N LEU A 13 -11.45 -9.24 10.11
CA LEU A 13 -11.55 -9.71 8.74
C LEU A 13 -10.32 -9.35 7.90
N TYR A 14 -9.88 -8.08 7.89
CA TYR A 14 -8.69 -7.68 7.14
C TYR A 14 -7.41 -8.31 7.69
N PHE A 15 -7.31 -8.49 9.00
CA PHE A 15 -6.19 -9.23 9.60
C PHE A 15 -6.13 -10.68 9.09
N SER A 16 -7.26 -11.41 9.19
CA SER A 16 -7.35 -12.77 8.67
C SER A 16 -7.05 -12.83 7.18
N LEU A 17 -7.58 -11.89 6.39
CA LEU A 17 -7.34 -11.81 4.96
C LEU A 17 -5.87 -11.54 4.65
N THR A 18 -5.20 -10.66 5.40
CA THR A 18 -3.77 -10.38 5.27
C THR A 18 -2.94 -11.64 5.53
N VAL A 19 -3.24 -12.37 6.61
CA VAL A 19 -2.56 -13.63 6.93
C VAL A 19 -2.79 -14.67 5.83
N ILE A 20 -4.02 -14.81 5.34
CA ILE A 20 -4.34 -15.74 4.24
C ILE A 20 -3.59 -15.35 2.97
N LEU A 21 -3.53 -14.07 2.60
CA LEU A 21 -2.84 -13.62 1.39
C LEU A 21 -1.33 -13.86 1.47
N ILE A 22 -0.72 -13.70 2.64
CA ILE A 22 0.69 -14.07 2.86
C ILE A 22 0.88 -15.58 2.61
N LEU A 23 0.02 -16.42 3.20
CA LEU A 23 0.09 -17.89 3.03
C LEU A 23 -0.15 -18.30 1.57
N VAL A 24 -1.10 -17.67 0.89
CA VAL A 24 -1.41 -17.90 -0.53
C VAL A 24 -0.25 -17.46 -1.41
N ALA A 25 0.37 -16.31 -1.14
CA ALA A 25 1.56 -15.88 -1.86
C ALA A 25 2.69 -16.90 -1.71
N TRP A 26 2.94 -17.37 -0.50
CA TRP A 26 3.98 -18.37 -0.24
C TRP A 26 3.70 -19.73 -0.89
N THR A 27 2.45 -20.19 -0.84
CA THR A 27 2.08 -21.43 -1.54
C THR A 27 2.18 -21.27 -3.05
N TYR A 28 1.71 -20.15 -3.61
CA TYR A 28 1.84 -19.86 -5.04
C TYR A 28 3.31 -19.91 -5.49
N THR A 29 4.22 -19.26 -4.76
CA THR A 29 5.64 -19.23 -5.13
C THR A 29 6.33 -20.58 -4.96
N TRP A 30 5.94 -21.35 -3.93
CA TRP A 30 6.42 -22.72 -3.73
C TRP A 30 6.09 -23.64 -4.91
N PHE A 31 4.87 -23.54 -5.45
CA PHE A 31 4.40 -24.38 -6.55
C PHE A 31 4.84 -23.88 -7.93
N SER A 32 4.82 -22.57 -8.17
CA SER A 32 5.16 -22.00 -9.48
C SER A 32 6.66 -22.09 -9.78
N ARG A 33 7.54 -22.04 -8.77
CA ARG A 33 9.00 -21.93 -8.92
C ARG A 33 9.45 -20.81 -9.89
N GLU A 34 8.57 -19.85 -10.18
CA GLU A 34 8.78 -18.77 -11.16
C GLU A 34 9.79 -17.72 -10.68
N VAL A 35 10.06 -17.68 -9.37
CA VAL A 35 10.87 -16.64 -8.72
C VAL A 35 11.94 -17.29 -7.83
N PRO A 36 13.08 -16.64 -7.56
CA PRO A 36 14.06 -17.13 -6.59
C PRO A 36 13.51 -17.14 -5.16
N LEU A 37 13.95 -18.09 -4.32
CA LEU A 37 13.40 -18.33 -2.98
C LEU A 37 13.37 -17.09 -2.06
N HIS A 38 14.32 -16.16 -2.22
CA HIS A 38 14.35 -14.93 -1.42
C HIS A 38 13.24 -13.94 -1.80
N HIS A 39 12.76 -13.95 -3.04
CA HIS A 39 11.61 -13.14 -3.48
C HIS A 39 10.28 -13.65 -2.89
N HIS A 40 10.21 -14.94 -2.57
CA HIS A 40 8.97 -15.62 -2.12
C HIS A 40 8.45 -15.08 -0.80
N LEU A 41 9.36 -14.76 0.11
CA LEU A 41 9.00 -14.31 1.46
C LEU A 41 9.05 -12.78 1.56
N LEU A 42 10.02 -12.15 0.91
CA LEU A 42 10.31 -10.74 1.11
C LEU A 42 9.29 -9.83 0.44
N VAL A 43 8.89 -10.10 -0.81
CA VAL A 43 8.00 -9.20 -1.56
C VAL A 43 6.61 -9.11 -0.91
N PRO A 44 5.89 -10.23 -0.67
CA PRO A 44 4.55 -10.15 -0.06
C PRO A 44 4.58 -9.53 1.35
N PHE A 45 5.58 -9.89 2.16
CA PHE A 45 5.72 -9.36 3.51
C PHE A 45 6.04 -7.86 3.50
N ALA A 46 6.91 -7.41 2.60
CA ALA A 46 7.24 -6.00 2.47
C ALA A 46 6.03 -5.19 1.97
N PHE A 47 5.26 -5.71 1.00
CA PHE A 47 4.02 -5.08 0.55
C PHE A 47 3.01 -4.88 1.70
N VAL A 48 2.74 -5.93 2.48
CA VAL A 48 1.86 -5.83 3.67
C VAL A 48 2.39 -4.79 4.65
N THR A 49 3.69 -4.84 4.95
CA THR A 49 4.34 -3.92 5.88
C THR A 49 4.23 -2.46 5.41
N LEU A 50 4.47 -2.21 4.13
CA LEU A 50 4.32 -0.89 3.51
C LEU A 50 2.88 -0.40 3.60
N GLY A 51 1.90 -1.23 3.25
CA GLY A 51 0.48 -0.87 3.34
C GLY A 51 0.06 -0.47 4.75
N MET A 52 0.44 -1.28 5.74
CA MET A 52 0.18 -1.00 7.15
C MET A 52 0.86 0.28 7.62
N ALA A 53 2.15 0.43 7.33
CA ALA A 53 2.94 1.54 7.86
C ALA A 53 2.58 2.89 7.23
N ILE A 54 2.25 2.90 5.93
CA ILE A 54 1.76 4.09 5.24
C ILE A 54 0.43 4.54 5.86
N LYS A 55 -0.53 3.62 6.05
CA LYS A 55 -1.82 3.98 6.69
C LYS A 55 -1.66 4.39 8.15
N TYR A 56 -0.72 3.78 8.88
CA TYR A 56 -0.42 4.20 10.24
C TYR A 56 0.09 5.64 10.26
N GLY A 57 1.04 5.97 9.37
CA GLY A 57 1.56 7.32 9.24
C GLY A 57 0.46 8.34 8.95
N ASP A 58 -0.40 8.04 7.99
CA ASP A 58 -1.58 8.83 7.62
C ASP A 58 -2.51 9.10 8.81
N GLN A 59 -2.98 8.04 9.48
CA GLN A 59 -3.96 8.14 10.57
C GLN A 59 -3.46 8.86 11.81
N VAL A 60 -2.16 8.76 12.10
CA VAL A 60 -1.55 9.47 13.26
C VAL A 60 -1.68 10.98 13.10
N PHE A 61 -1.58 11.49 11.87
CA PHE A 61 -1.73 12.93 11.61
C PHE A 61 -3.18 13.33 11.44
N ASP A 62 -3.97 12.56 10.68
CA ASP A 62 -5.37 12.90 10.37
C ASP A 62 -6.29 12.82 11.59
N LEU A 63 -6.16 11.77 12.40
CA LEU A 63 -7.01 11.55 13.56
C LEU A 63 -6.39 12.03 14.87
N ASN A 64 -5.16 12.56 14.82
CA ASN A 64 -4.37 12.96 15.98
C ASN A 64 -4.29 11.84 17.04
N ILE A 65 -4.06 10.60 16.60
CA ILE A 65 -3.95 9.41 17.45
C ILE A 65 -2.50 8.90 17.47
N GLY A 66 -2.08 8.29 18.57
CA GLY A 66 -0.72 7.73 18.66
C GLY A 66 0.36 8.81 18.74
N SER A 67 1.58 8.52 18.27
CA SER A 67 2.72 9.43 18.40
C SER A 67 3.25 9.89 17.04
N LYS A 68 3.10 11.19 16.75
CA LYS A 68 3.66 11.84 15.55
C LYS A 68 5.17 11.63 15.42
N ARG A 69 5.90 11.68 16.54
CA ARG A 69 7.35 11.41 16.56
C ARG A 69 7.67 10.00 16.08
N LYS A 70 6.92 8.99 16.51
CA LYS A 70 7.09 7.60 16.04
C LYS A 70 6.75 7.46 14.57
N ALA A 71 5.67 8.11 14.09
CA ALA A 71 5.31 8.10 12.68
C ALA A 71 6.40 8.73 11.79
N ILE A 72 6.98 9.86 12.21
CA ILE A 72 8.10 10.50 11.50
C ILE A 72 9.32 9.58 11.48
N LEU A 73 9.70 9.01 12.64
CA LEU A 73 10.85 8.10 12.70
C LEU A 73 10.64 6.83 11.85
N LEU A 74 9.40 6.33 11.77
CA LEU A 74 9.07 5.16 10.96
C LEU A 74 9.03 5.48 9.46
N SER A 75 8.77 6.73 9.06
CA SER A 75 8.68 7.08 7.64
C SER A 75 9.98 6.84 6.85
N VAL A 76 11.14 7.04 7.47
CA VAL A 76 12.45 6.81 6.83
C VAL A 76 12.69 5.34 6.50
N PRO A 77 12.64 4.38 7.45
CA PRO A 77 12.82 2.96 7.13
C PRO A 77 11.75 2.42 6.18
N ILE A 78 10.53 2.97 6.21
CA ILE A 78 9.46 2.62 5.26
C ILE A 78 9.76 3.14 3.86
N GLY A 79 10.23 4.38 3.74
CA GLY A 79 10.72 4.94 2.48
C GLY A 79 11.91 4.16 1.92
N LEU A 80 12.84 3.73 2.79
CA LEU A 80 13.97 2.87 2.43
C LEU A 80 13.50 1.49 1.96
N LEU A 81 12.53 0.87 2.66
CA LEU A 81 11.98 -0.43 2.26
C LEU A 81 11.31 -0.35 0.88
N MET A 82 10.46 0.67 0.65
CA MET A 82 9.84 0.90 -0.66
C MET A 82 10.89 1.18 -1.73
N GLY A 83 11.85 2.06 -1.45
CA GLY A 83 12.94 2.37 -2.37
C GLY A 83 13.79 1.14 -2.71
N ALA A 84 14.10 0.29 -1.72
CA ALA A 84 14.83 -0.96 -1.94
C ALA A 84 14.06 -1.91 -2.86
N LEU A 85 12.74 -2.04 -2.68
CA LEU A 85 11.91 -2.83 -3.60
C LEU A 85 11.92 -2.25 -5.02
N ILE A 86 11.82 -0.92 -5.16
CA ILE A 86 11.91 -0.25 -6.47
C ILE A 86 13.28 -0.52 -7.11
N PHE A 87 14.36 -0.47 -6.34
CA PHE A 87 15.70 -0.63 -6.88
C PHE A 87 16.02 -2.08 -7.25
N LEU A 88 15.51 -3.06 -6.50
CA LEU A 88 15.93 -4.45 -6.61
C LEU A 88 14.97 -5.34 -7.40
N ASP A 89 13.72 -4.95 -7.59
CA ASP A 89 12.68 -5.81 -8.15
C ASP A 89 11.80 -5.07 -9.19
N GLU A 90 11.77 -5.58 -10.42
CA GLU A 90 11.12 -4.97 -11.58
C GLU A 90 9.60 -4.78 -11.40
N GLY A 91 8.91 -5.81 -10.86
CA GLY A 91 7.46 -5.75 -10.65
C GLY A 91 7.09 -4.74 -9.55
N SER A 92 7.87 -4.71 -8.47
CA SER A 92 7.71 -3.72 -7.40
C SER A 92 8.02 -2.31 -7.88
N ALA A 93 9.07 -2.13 -8.70
CA ALA A 93 9.40 -0.86 -9.33
C ALA A 93 8.23 -0.33 -10.16
N THR A 94 7.68 -1.18 -11.03
CA THR A 94 6.53 -0.87 -11.88
C THR A 94 5.33 -0.39 -11.06
N ILE A 95 5.00 -1.09 -9.97
CA ILE A 95 3.88 -0.72 -9.10
C ILE A 95 4.17 0.56 -8.31
N PHE A 96 5.27 0.61 -7.55
CA PHE A 96 5.52 1.71 -6.63
C PHE A 96 5.90 3.01 -7.34
N ILE A 97 6.58 2.97 -8.48
CA ILE A 97 6.79 4.19 -9.29
C ILE A 97 5.45 4.75 -9.75
N GLY A 98 4.54 3.89 -10.24
CA GLY A 98 3.19 4.31 -10.63
C GLY A 98 2.41 4.94 -9.46
N LEU A 99 2.48 4.33 -8.28
CA LEU A 99 1.86 4.87 -7.06
C LEU A 99 2.47 6.20 -6.64
N LEU A 100 3.80 6.34 -6.65
CA LEU A 100 4.47 7.59 -6.30
C LEU A 100 4.09 8.73 -7.26
N LEU A 101 4.00 8.44 -8.57
CA LEU A 101 3.55 9.41 -9.56
C LEU A 101 2.08 9.83 -9.34
N ALA A 102 1.20 8.87 -9.03
CA ALA A 102 -0.20 9.19 -8.73
C ALA A 102 -0.32 10.11 -7.50
N LEU A 103 0.47 9.84 -6.46
CA LEU A 103 0.52 10.67 -5.26
C LEU A 103 1.05 12.09 -5.54
N LEU A 104 2.04 12.23 -6.43
CA LEU A 104 2.54 13.55 -6.86
C LEU A 104 1.43 14.38 -7.50
N ILE A 105 0.66 13.76 -8.40
CA ILE A 105 -0.43 14.43 -9.11
C ILE A 105 -1.57 14.76 -8.15
N ALA A 106 -1.93 13.84 -7.26
CA ALA A 106 -2.99 14.03 -6.29
C ALA A 106 -2.65 15.10 -5.22
N SER A 107 -1.37 15.45 -5.06
CA SER A 107 -0.87 16.46 -4.11
C SER A 107 -1.31 16.23 -2.64
N LYS A 108 -1.70 15.01 -2.24
CA LYS A 108 -2.10 14.66 -0.87
C LYS A 108 -0.90 14.47 0.07
N TYR A 109 0.02 15.44 0.10
CA TYR A 109 1.17 15.45 1.01
C TYR A 109 0.86 16.25 2.27
N ASP A 110 -0.09 15.77 3.05
CA ASP A 110 -0.66 16.59 4.12
C ASP A 110 0.19 16.59 5.39
N ASN A 111 1.14 15.65 5.51
CA ASN A 111 1.96 15.50 6.71
C ASN A 111 3.46 15.24 6.47
N ILE A 112 4.29 15.59 7.47
CA ILE A 112 5.76 15.50 7.41
C ILE A 112 6.23 14.05 7.26
N ALA A 113 5.59 13.10 7.93
CA ALA A 113 5.98 11.70 7.84
C ALA A 113 5.80 11.16 6.41
N PHE A 114 4.67 11.46 5.78
CA PHE A 114 4.40 11.07 4.41
C PHE A 114 5.35 11.75 3.42
N LYS A 115 5.60 13.06 3.58
CA LYS A 115 6.61 13.78 2.77
C LYS A 115 8.00 13.15 2.89
N LEU A 116 8.43 12.82 4.11
CA LEU A 116 9.77 12.26 4.33
C LEU A 116 9.91 10.87 3.71
N GLY A 117 8.92 9.99 3.93
CA GLY A 117 8.89 8.66 3.30
C GLY A 117 8.83 8.74 1.77
N PHE A 118 8.02 9.66 1.24
CA PHE A 118 7.92 9.92 -0.19
C PHE A 118 9.25 10.42 -0.78
N VAL A 119 9.91 11.37 -0.13
CA VAL A 119 11.21 11.90 -0.60
C VAL A 119 12.26 10.79 -0.62
N VAL A 120 12.33 9.95 0.43
CA VAL A 120 13.29 8.84 0.49
C VAL A 120 13.01 7.82 -0.62
N ALA A 121 11.77 7.34 -0.74
CA ALA A 121 11.40 6.36 -1.76
C ALA A 121 11.54 6.94 -3.18
N GLY A 122 11.10 8.17 -3.40
CA GLY A 122 11.18 8.88 -4.67
C GLY A 122 12.62 9.16 -5.12
N SER A 123 13.51 9.50 -4.19
CA SER A 123 14.94 9.68 -4.50
C SER A 123 15.57 8.37 -4.97
N ILE A 124 15.23 7.25 -4.32
CA ILE A 124 15.72 5.92 -4.73
C ILE A 124 15.07 5.49 -6.05
N ALA A 125 13.80 5.83 -6.28
CA ALA A 125 13.13 5.58 -7.55
C ALA A 125 13.82 6.30 -8.72
N VAL A 126 14.14 7.59 -8.54
CA VAL A 126 14.92 8.36 -9.53
C VAL A 126 16.29 7.72 -9.75
N LEU A 127 17.00 7.37 -8.67
CA LEU A 127 18.29 6.67 -8.77
C LEU A 127 18.17 5.35 -9.54
N SER A 128 17.12 4.57 -9.29
CA SER A 128 16.86 3.29 -9.97
C SER A 128 16.67 3.48 -11.48
N VAL A 129 15.88 4.49 -11.88
CA VAL A 129 15.68 4.84 -13.29
C VAL A 129 16.99 5.31 -13.94
N LEU A 130 17.75 6.18 -13.26
CA LEU A 130 19.03 6.68 -13.78
C LEU A 130 20.08 5.58 -13.90
N ASN A 131 20.05 4.57 -13.01
CA ASN A 131 20.91 3.40 -13.07
C ASN A 131 20.51 2.41 -14.16
N GLY A 132 19.39 2.65 -14.86
CA GLY A 132 18.88 1.76 -15.91
C GLY A 132 18.29 0.46 -15.37
N ASN A 133 17.83 0.44 -14.11
CA ASN A 133 17.17 -0.74 -13.57
C ASN A 133 15.86 -1.00 -14.34
N PRO A 134 15.51 -2.28 -14.58
CA PRO A 134 14.32 -2.62 -15.36
C PRO A 134 13.04 -2.25 -14.61
N PHE A 135 12.11 -1.63 -15.33
CA PHE A 135 10.73 -1.43 -14.93
C PHE A 135 9.85 -1.26 -16.18
N HIS A 136 8.58 -1.62 -16.10
CA HIS A 136 7.66 -1.45 -17.21
C HIS A 136 7.02 -0.06 -17.18
N LEU A 137 7.51 0.86 -18.01
CA LEU A 137 6.99 2.23 -18.07
C LEU A 137 5.47 2.29 -18.32
N VAL A 138 4.97 1.53 -19.31
CA VAL A 138 3.53 1.47 -19.61
C VAL A 138 2.75 0.91 -18.43
N GLY A 139 3.28 -0.11 -17.74
CA GLY A 139 2.70 -0.66 -16.53
C GLY A 139 2.64 0.36 -15.39
N ALA A 140 3.71 1.12 -15.18
CA ALA A 140 3.77 2.17 -14.17
C ALA A 140 2.78 3.31 -14.47
N LEU A 141 2.64 3.70 -15.73
CA LEU A 141 1.62 4.68 -16.15
C LEU A 141 0.20 4.15 -15.96
N ALA A 142 -0.05 2.88 -16.25
CA ALA A 142 -1.35 2.25 -16.01
C ALA A 142 -1.69 2.22 -14.51
N VAL A 143 -0.72 1.86 -13.66
CA VAL A 143 -0.85 1.92 -12.20
C VAL A 143 -1.11 3.34 -11.73
N MET A 144 -0.38 4.32 -12.26
CA MET A 144 -0.57 5.74 -11.93
C MET A 144 -2.00 6.21 -12.23
N ILE A 145 -2.48 5.94 -13.45
CA ILE A 145 -3.83 6.32 -13.87
C ILE A 145 -4.89 5.64 -13.00
N ALA A 146 -4.72 4.34 -12.74
CA ALA A 146 -5.66 3.57 -11.92
C ALA A 146 -5.71 4.06 -10.47
N ALA A 147 -4.55 4.35 -9.88
CA ALA A 147 -4.45 4.90 -8.54
C ALA A 147 -5.07 6.29 -8.44
N PHE A 148 -4.81 7.15 -9.43
CA PHE A 148 -5.44 8.48 -9.48
C PHE A 148 -6.96 8.38 -9.67
N ALA A 149 -7.44 7.46 -10.51
CA ALA A 149 -8.87 7.23 -10.69
C ALA A 149 -9.53 6.75 -9.39
N ASP A 150 -8.90 5.82 -8.65
CA ASP A 150 -9.40 5.38 -7.35
C ASP A 150 -9.43 6.50 -6.31
N GLU A 151 -8.47 7.43 -6.36
CA GLU A 151 -8.49 8.61 -5.49
C GLU A 151 -9.73 9.47 -5.75
N VAL A 152 -10.02 9.76 -7.03
CA VAL A 152 -11.23 10.51 -7.43
C VAL A 152 -12.51 9.75 -7.05
N LEU A 153 -12.51 8.42 -7.16
CA LEU A 153 -13.65 7.59 -6.77
C LEU A 153 -13.85 7.55 -5.25
N SER A 154 -12.76 7.47 -4.48
CA SER A 154 -12.79 7.50 -3.02
C SER A 154 -13.36 8.82 -2.51
N ASP A 155 -12.89 9.96 -3.05
CA ASP A 155 -13.40 11.29 -2.71
C ASP A 155 -14.90 11.44 -3.05
N ARG A 156 -15.38 10.80 -4.12
CA ARG A 156 -16.82 10.73 -4.43
C ARG A 156 -17.57 9.86 -3.42
N GLY A 157 -17.00 8.72 -3.02
CA GLY A 157 -17.56 7.83 -2.01
C GLY A 157 -17.69 8.50 -0.64
N ASP A 158 -16.78 9.40 -0.29
CA ASP A 158 -16.85 10.21 0.94
C ASP A 158 -18.04 11.18 0.97
N ARG A 159 -18.51 11.63 -0.21
CA ARG A 159 -19.66 12.55 -0.33
C ARG A 159 -21.02 11.85 -0.32
N MET A 160 -21.04 10.52 -0.36
CA MET A 160 -22.28 9.73 -0.32
C MET A 160 -22.71 9.50 1.14
N GLU A 161 -24.02 9.45 1.41
CA GLU A 161 -24.59 9.21 2.76
C GLU A 161 -24.38 7.78 3.31
N GLY A 162 -23.38 7.07 2.79
CA GLY A 162 -23.08 5.68 3.10
C GLY A 162 -23.72 4.69 2.12
N GLY A 163 -23.54 3.41 2.41
CA GLY A 163 -24.02 2.31 1.57
C GLY A 163 -22.90 1.45 0.98
N LYS A 164 -23.29 0.32 0.37
CA LYS A 164 -22.34 -0.65 -0.19
C LYS A 164 -21.49 -0.07 -1.32
N ILE A 165 -22.06 0.85 -2.11
CA ILE A 165 -21.37 1.52 -3.23
C ILE A 165 -20.32 2.48 -2.69
N ALA A 166 -20.66 3.32 -1.71
CA ALA A 166 -19.71 4.22 -1.06
C ALA A 166 -18.53 3.46 -0.43
N LEU A 167 -18.80 2.28 0.17
CA LEU A 167 -17.75 1.41 0.69
C LEU A 167 -16.89 0.81 -0.43
N LEU A 168 -17.50 0.33 -1.53
CA LEU A 168 -16.76 -0.22 -2.66
C LEU A 168 -15.80 0.80 -3.28
N LEU A 169 -16.23 2.06 -3.42
CA LEU A 169 -15.40 3.11 -4.01
C LEU A 169 -14.16 3.44 -3.17
N LYS A 170 -14.23 3.24 -1.85
CA LYS A 170 -13.08 3.45 -0.94
C LYS A 170 -12.09 2.29 -0.94
N GLU A 171 -12.49 1.13 -1.46
CA GLU A 171 -11.69 -0.10 -1.50
C GLU A 171 -10.80 -0.20 -2.75
N ARG A 172 -10.48 0.94 -3.39
CA ARG A 172 -9.55 1.03 -4.54
C ARG A 172 -9.75 -0.05 -5.62
N PRO A 173 -10.98 -0.19 -6.17
CA PRO A 173 -11.30 -1.28 -7.08
C PRO A 173 -10.57 -1.18 -8.43
N VAL A 174 -10.32 0.04 -8.94
CA VAL A 174 -9.72 0.23 -10.27
C VAL A 174 -8.27 -0.23 -10.27
N LEU A 175 -7.52 0.11 -9.24
CA LEU A 175 -6.12 -0.26 -9.06
C LEU A 175 -5.94 -1.77 -8.89
N LYS A 176 -6.84 -2.43 -8.16
CA LYS A 176 -6.85 -3.91 -8.06
C LYS A 176 -7.01 -4.56 -9.43
N VAL A 177 -7.97 -4.09 -10.22
CA VAL A 177 -8.21 -4.61 -11.58
C VAL A 177 -7.02 -4.30 -12.49
N ALA A 178 -6.45 -3.11 -12.42
CA ALA A 178 -5.28 -2.74 -13.22
C ALA A 178 -4.07 -3.63 -12.93
N VAL A 179 -3.74 -3.85 -11.65
CA VAL A 179 -2.63 -4.75 -11.26
C VAL A 179 -2.89 -6.18 -11.73
N LEU A 180 -4.12 -6.68 -11.61
CA LEU A 180 -4.48 -8.00 -12.13
C LEU A 180 -4.26 -8.10 -13.65
N VAL A 181 -4.76 -7.13 -14.41
CA VAL A 181 -4.60 -7.09 -15.87
C VAL A 181 -3.13 -7.04 -16.25
N LEU A 182 -2.32 -6.23 -15.55
CA LEU A 182 -0.88 -6.14 -15.81
C LEU A 182 -0.16 -7.48 -15.59
N CYS A 183 -0.54 -8.25 -14.56
CA CYS A 183 -0.03 -9.62 -14.39
C CYS A 183 -0.47 -10.54 -15.54
N LEU A 184 -1.73 -10.46 -15.98
CA LEU A 184 -2.28 -11.34 -17.03
C LEU A 184 -1.68 -11.06 -18.42
N VAL A 185 -1.33 -9.81 -18.72
CA VAL A 185 -0.69 -9.44 -20.00
C VAL A 185 0.84 -9.54 -19.96
N GLY A 186 1.41 -9.96 -18.83
CA GLY A 186 2.86 -10.14 -18.65
C GLY A 186 3.65 -8.85 -18.44
N ALA A 187 2.98 -7.71 -18.21
CA ALA A 187 3.62 -6.45 -17.81
C ALA A 187 4.01 -6.42 -16.33
N LEU A 188 3.50 -7.37 -15.53
CA LEU A 188 4.09 -7.76 -14.26
C LEU A 188 4.51 -9.23 -14.37
N PRO A 189 5.73 -9.59 -13.93
CA PRO A 189 6.31 -10.90 -14.25
C PRO A 189 5.49 -12.11 -13.80
N THR A 190 4.76 -12.00 -12.69
CA THR A 190 4.03 -13.12 -12.09
C THR A 190 2.76 -12.66 -11.36
N LEU A 191 1.82 -13.58 -11.11
CA LEU A 191 0.64 -13.32 -10.29
C LEU A 191 0.98 -13.04 -8.81
N LEU A 192 2.23 -13.30 -8.38
CA LEU A 192 2.71 -12.95 -7.04
C LEU A 192 2.48 -11.47 -6.72
N TYR A 193 2.71 -10.58 -7.69
CA TYR A 193 2.55 -9.14 -7.49
C TYR A 193 1.10 -8.75 -7.25
N PHE A 194 0.15 -9.44 -7.86
CA PHE A 194 -1.27 -9.23 -7.56
C PHE A 194 -1.60 -9.68 -6.14
N ILE A 195 -1.12 -10.85 -5.71
CA ILE A 195 -1.37 -11.35 -4.34
C ILE A 195 -0.68 -10.44 -3.30
N ALA A 196 0.56 -10.02 -3.57
CA ALA A 196 1.30 -9.07 -2.72
C ALA A 196 0.59 -7.72 -2.66
N PHE A 197 0.08 -7.21 -3.79
CA PHE A 197 -0.71 -5.98 -3.84
C PHE A 197 -2.01 -6.08 -3.04
N LEU A 198 -2.72 -7.21 -3.11
CA LEU A 198 -3.88 -7.45 -2.24
C LEU A 198 -3.47 -7.44 -0.76
N GLY A 199 -2.29 -7.96 -0.43
CA GLY A 199 -1.74 -7.92 0.93
C GLY A 199 -1.41 -6.50 1.40
N PHE A 200 -0.85 -5.66 0.52
CA PHE A 200 -0.66 -4.24 0.77
C PHE A 200 -2.00 -3.56 1.10
N ASP A 201 -3.02 -3.78 0.27
CA ASP A 201 -4.33 -3.14 0.43
C ASP A 201 -5.10 -3.65 1.66
N SER A 202 -4.99 -4.94 1.97
CA SER A 202 -5.59 -5.51 3.18
C SER A 202 -4.90 -5.03 4.45
N GLY A 203 -3.57 -4.91 4.43
CA GLY A 203 -2.78 -4.33 5.52
C GLY A 203 -3.12 -2.86 5.76
N TYR A 204 -3.28 -2.09 4.67
CA TYR A 204 -3.74 -0.71 4.71
C TYR A 204 -5.12 -0.61 5.39
N SER A 205 -6.10 -1.37 4.89
CA SER A 205 -7.48 -1.37 5.41
C SER A 205 -7.56 -1.88 6.86
N PHE A 206 -6.71 -2.84 7.24
CA PHE A 206 -6.61 -3.31 8.61
C PHE A 206 -6.24 -2.18 9.59
N VAL A 207 -5.20 -1.42 9.27
CA VAL A 207 -4.73 -0.30 10.11
C VAL A 207 -5.76 0.80 10.18
N GLU A 208 -6.47 1.09 9.08
CA GLU A 208 -7.59 2.02 9.09
C GLU A 208 -8.69 1.59 10.08
N GLN A 209 -9.13 0.32 10.01
CA GLN A 209 -10.19 -0.16 10.90
C GLN A 209 -9.80 -0.16 12.38
N ILE A 210 -8.53 -0.46 12.70
CA ILE A 210 -8.03 -0.35 14.07
C ILE A 210 -7.96 1.11 14.52
N SER A 211 -7.54 2.02 13.64
CA SER A 211 -7.49 3.45 13.93
C SER A 211 -8.88 4.00 14.28
N LEU A 212 -9.88 3.66 13.46
CA LEU A 212 -11.27 4.05 13.66
C LEU A 212 -11.90 3.39 14.90
N SER A 213 -11.47 2.18 15.28
CA SER A 213 -11.96 1.54 16.51
C SER A 213 -11.26 2.03 17.79
N GLY A 214 -10.27 2.93 17.67
CA GLY A 214 -9.50 3.47 18.80
C GLY A 214 -8.39 2.53 19.31
N GLY A 215 -7.95 1.57 18.49
CA GLY A 215 -6.95 0.58 18.88
C GLY A 215 -5.49 1.06 18.81
N ILE A 216 -5.19 2.14 18.09
CA ILE A 216 -3.82 2.66 17.91
C ILE A 216 -3.41 3.66 19.01
N GLY A 217 -4.37 4.25 19.72
CA GLY A 217 -4.10 5.19 20.79
C GLY A 217 -5.30 6.08 21.10
N ARG A 218 -5.23 6.85 22.20
CA ARG A 218 -6.22 7.90 22.49
C ARG A 218 -5.94 9.10 21.58
N ARG A 219 -6.99 9.82 21.18
CA ARG A 219 -6.84 11.15 20.57
C ARG A 219 -6.11 12.04 21.57
N GLU A 220 -5.00 12.65 21.15
CA GLU A 220 -4.41 13.75 21.90
C GLU A 220 -5.40 14.93 21.76
N ALA A 221 -5.91 15.41 22.90
CA ALA A 221 -6.86 16.51 23.00
C ALA A 221 -6.16 17.85 22.79
#